data_AF-A0A2E9TQF2-F1
#
_entry.id   AF-A0A2E9TQF2-F1
#
_cell.length_a   1.000
_cell.length_b   1.000
_cell.length_c   1.000
_cell.angle_alpha   90.00
_cell.angle_beta   90.00
_cell.angle_gamma   90.00
#
_symmetry.space_group_name_H-M   'P 1'
#
loop_
_entity.id
_entity.type
_entity.pdbx_description
1 polymer ?
#
loop_
_entity_poly.entity_id
_entity_poly.type
_entity_poly.pdbx_seq_one_letter_code
_entity_poly.pdbx_strand_id
1 'polypeptide(L)' 'MKGLLLLSFAALLAACSEKAVYDNLQHNNRLQCDKVPLSEYDACVERASKPYDDYERERRELND' A
#
# COMPACT_ATOMS: atom_id res chain seq x y z
N MET A 1 28.96 17.82 -10.28
CA MET A 1 28.25 16.78 -11.05
C MET A 1 27.76 15.62 -10.18
N LYS A 2 28.63 14.91 -9.44
CA LYS A 2 28.22 13.81 -8.52
C LYS A 2 27.21 14.22 -7.44
N GLY A 3 27.38 15.37 -6.80
CA GLY A 3 26.42 15.87 -5.80
C GLY A 3 25.04 16.19 -6.37
N LEU A 4 24.98 16.66 -7.63
CA LEU A 4 23.73 16.94 -8.31
C LEU A 4 22.95 15.65 -8.60
N LEU A 5 23.66 14.59 -9.01
CA LEU A 5 23.09 13.25 -9.22
C LEU A 5 22.51 12.65 -7.92
N LEU A 6 23.22 12.81 -6.80
CA LEU A 6 22.76 12.34 -5.49
C LEU A 6 21.51 13.10 -5.02
N LEU A 7 21.47 14.42 -5.21
CA LEU A 7 20.30 15.25 -4.90
C LEU A 7 19.10 14.88 -5.76
N SER A 8 19.28 14.66 -7.07
CA SER A 8 18.19 14.20 -7.94
C SER A 8 17.68 12.81 -7.55
N PHE A 9 18.55 11.91 -7.10
CA PHE A 9 18.14 10.57 -6.66
C PHE A 9 17.33 10.61 -5.36
N ALA A 10 17.72 11.46 -4.40
CA ALA A 10 16.96 11.65 -3.16
C ALA A 10 15.56 12.25 -3.42
N ALA A 11 15.44 13.17 -4.37
CA ALA A 11 14.14 13.76 -4.74
C ALA A 11 13.19 12.73 -5.37
N LEU A 12 13.72 11.76 -6.14
CA LEU A 12 12.90 10.68 -6.72
C LEU A 12 12.36 9.73 -5.65
N LEU A 13 13.10 9.48 -4.58
CA LEU A 13 12.65 8.63 -3.47
C LEU A 13 11.54 9.30 -2.64
N ALA A 14 11.58 10.62 -2.52
CA ALA A 14 10.54 11.40 -1.84
C ALA A 14 9.23 11.54 -2.64
N ALA A 15 9.23 11.19 -3.93
CA ALA A 15 8.06 11.28 -4.79
C ALA A 15 7.09 10.07 -4.66
N CYS A 16 7.49 9.01 -3.95
CA CYS A 16 6.60 7.87 -3.68
C CYS A 16 5.53 8.27 -2.66
N SER A 17 4.28 8.39 -3.12
CA SER A 17 3.13 8.61 -2.24
C SER A 17 2.81 7.34 -1.44
N GLU A 18 2.67 7.45 -0.12
CA GLU A 18 2.23 6.35 0.75
C GLU A 18 0.92 5.73 0.26
N LYS A 19 -0.03 6.58 -0.17
CA LYS A 19 -1.29 6.16 -0.77
C LYS A 19 -1.09 5.35 -2.05
N ALA A 20 -0.19 5.79 -2.94
CA ALA A 20 0.10 5.05 -4.17
C ALA A 20 0.73 3.68 -3.89
N VAL A 21 1.60 3.58 -2.88
CA VAL A 21 2.18 2.30 -2.45
C VAL A 21 1.09 1.38 -1.89
N TYR A 22 0.25 1.91 -0.99
CA TYR A 22 -0.86 1.16 -0.38
C TYR A 22 -1.86 0.66 -1.43
N ASP A 23 -2.28 1.53 -2.35
CA ASP A 23 -3.28 1.20 -3.38
C ASP A 23 -2.77 0.08 -4.31
N ASN A 24 -1.48 0.10 -4.66
CA ASN A 24 -0.83 -0.97 -5.43
C ASN A 24 -0.73 -2.29 -4.65
N LEU A 25 -0.37 -2.22 -3.36
CA LEU A 25 -0.33 -3.39 -2.50
C LEU A 25 -1.71 -4.04 -2.39
N GLN A 26 -2.75 -3.24 -2.14
CA GLN A 26 -4.13 -3.76 -2.04
C GLN A 26 -4.65 -4.29 -3.37
N HIS A 27 -4.25 -3.68 -4.49
CA HIS A 27 -4.54 -4.24 -5.81
C HIS A 27 -3.97 -5.66 -5.95
N ASN A 28 -2.70 -5.87 -5.59
CA ASN A 28 -2.11 -7.20 -5.61
C ASN A 28 -2.79 -8.17 -4.63
N ASN A 29 -3.14 -7.71 -3.41
CA ASN A 29 -3.86 -8.55 -2.44
C ASN A 29 -5.19 -9.05 -3.00
N ARG A 30 -5.95 -8.20 -3.69
CA ARG A 30 -7.19 -8.61 -4.37
C ARG A 30 -6.95 -9.69 -5.42
N LEU A 31 -5.88 -9.57 -6.22
CA LEU A 31 -5.50 -10.59 -7.20
C LEU A 31 -5.09 -11.93 -6.55
N GLN A 32 -4.63 -11.92 -5.30
CA GLN A 32 -4.34 -13.17 -4.59
C GLN A 32 -5.62 -13.88 -4.10
N CYS A 33 -6.75 -13.17 -3.97
CA CYS A 33 -8.01 -13.78 -3.52
C CYS A 33 -8.54 -14.82 -4.51
N ASP A 34 -8.21 -14.73 -5.80
CA ASP A 34 -8.57 -15.77 -6.78
C ASP A 34 -7.82 -17.09 -6.57
N LYS A 35 -6.82 -17.12 -5.68
CA LYS A 35 -5.97 -18.28 -5.40
C LYS A 35 -6.29 -18.96 -4.07
N VAL A 36 -7.17 -18.39 -3.26
CA VAL A 36 -7.58 -18.99 -1.97
C VAL A 36 -8.80 -19.91 -2.19
N PRO A 37 -9.07 -20.87 -1.28
CA PRO A 37 -10.29 -21.67 -1.34
C PRO A 37 -11.55 -20.80 -1.35
N LEU A 38 -12.62 -21.28 -2.00
CA LEU A 38 -13.89 -20.53 -2.07
C LEU A 38 -14.44 -20.14 -0.70
N SER A 39 -14.25 -20.98 0.31
CA SER A 39 -14.65 -20.71 1.70
C SER A 39 -13.94 -19.51 2.34
N GLU A 40 -12.80 -19.08 1.79
CA GLU A 40 -11.98 -17.98 2.31
C GLU A 40 -12.02 -16.75 1.40
N TYR A 41 -12.66 -16.84 0.23
CA TYR A 41 -12.67 -15.80 -0.79
C TYR A 41 -13.23 -14.48 -0.26
N ASP A 42 -14.44 -14.52 0.31
CA ASP A 42 -15.12 -13.31 0.79
C ASP A 42 -14.30 -12.61 1.89
N ALA A 43 -13.76 -13.38 2.83
CA ALA A 43 -12.91 -12.87 3.90
C ALA A 43 -11.55 -12.33 3.37
N CYS A 44 -11.05 -12.87 2.26
CA CYS A 44 -9.89 -12.31 1.57
C CYS A 44 -10.21 -10.96 0.92
N VAL A 45 -11.29 -10.90 0.14
CA VAL A 45 -11.72 -9.69 -0.56
C VAL A 45 -12.01 -8.56 0.43
N GLU A 46 -12.67 -8.87 1.54
CA GLU A 46 -12.99 -7.90 2.59
C GLU A 46 -11.71 -7.24 3.13
N ARG A 47 -10.71 -8.05 3.52
CA ARG A 47 -9.41 -7.53 4.01
C ARG A 47 -8.64 -6.76 2.94
N ALA A 48 -8.71 -7.20 1.68
CA ALA A 48 -8.02 -6.58 0.56
C ALA A 48 -8.71 -5.31 0.02
N SER A 49 -9.84 -4.92 0.61
CA SER A 49 -10.66 -3.78 0.17
C SER A 49 -10.72 -2.62 1.16
N LYS A 50 -9.94 -2.66 2.25
CA LYS A 50 -9.88 -1.56 3.23
C LYS A 50 -9.48 -0.23 2.54
N PRO A 51 -10.29 0.84 2.64
CA PRO A 51 -9.94 2.15 2.11
C PRO A 51 -8.65 2.70 2.75
N TYR A 52 -7.86 3.44 1.98
CA TYR A 52 -6.60 4.02 2.46
C TYR A 52 -6.79 4.92 3.69
N ASP A 53 -7.83 5.75 3.71
CA ASP A 53 -8.06 6.69 4.81
C ASP A 53 -8.40 5.98 6.13
N ASP A 54 -9.07 4.83 6.05
CA ASP A 54 -9.35 4.00 7.23
C ASP A 54 -8.08 3.32 7.74
N TYR A 55 -7.27 2.76 6.83
CA TYR A 55 -5.95 2.23 7.15
C TYR A 55 -5.06 3.30 7.81
N GLU A 56 -5.00 4.50 7.26
CA GLU A 56 -4.18 5.59 7.78
C GLU A 56 -4.63 6.08 9.14
N ARG A 57 -5.94 6.13 9.39
CA ARG A 57 -6.51 6.49 10.69
C ARG A 57 -6.13 5.45 11.75
N GLU A 58 -6.42 4.18 11.49
CA GLU A 58 -6.06 3.08 12.39
C GLU A 58 -4.56 3.02 12.66
N ARG A 59 -3.73 3.23 11.63
CA ARG A 59 -2.27 3.26 11.76
C ARG A 59 -1.80 4.36 12.70
N ARG A 60 -2.44 5.54 12.70
CA ARG A 60 -2.09 6.64 13.60
C ARG A 60 -2.50 6.33 15.04
N GLU A 61 -3.72 5.84 15.22
CA GLU A 61 -4.25 5.47 16.54
C GLU A 61 -3.40 4.40 17.26
N LEU A 62 -2.74 3.50 16.51
CA LEU A 62 -1.83 2.50 17.07
C LEU A 62 -0.45 3.04 17.48
N ASN A 63 -0.08 4.23 17.01
CA ASN A 63 1.22 4.86 17.23
C ASN A 63 1.17 6.08 18.17
N ASP A 64 -0.02 6.39 18.71
CA ASP A 64 -0.27 7.43 19.73
C ASP A 64 -0.35 6.82 21.14
#